data_AF-A0A954X616-F1
#
_entry.id   AF-A0A954X616-F1
#
_cell.length_a   1.000
_cell.length_b   1.000
_cell.length_c   1.000
_cell.angle_alpha   90.00
_cell.angle_beta   90.00
_cell.angle_gamma   90.00
#
_symmetry.space_group_name_H-M   'P 1'
#
loop_
_entity.id
_entity.type
_entity.pdbx_description
1 polymer ?
#
loop_
_entity_poly.entity_id
_entity_poly.type
_entity_poly.pdbx_seq_one_letter_code
_entity_poly.pdbx_strand_id
1 'polypeptide(L)'
;MCRPRNGQVRCLLVICLGLITSVVSAGENGDNQVESTKKRSRERQQRVNDVVRQAFAAEHDGWSADEVVLQDELNRAFLKRCHEQLPDVKPFDLSWSLLNLRKAGKLNVPTTRRRNDQHDEYLHAAEIAARFAQDKFSTTIDRVMCDPEQRAVFDETAHKIAPDVDAYRLRKAAFSLRKTRRLQPELVVRVADWGKRILSFPAAELAKSPVKIPEQPGVYLFHDASGYLYIGESSNLRERVSKHLDHSDRKSLAHYLWSKGLDGVTVELHAFEPDSQARDKTARRAYESELIRSRTPRLNLAP
;
A
#
# COMPACT_ATOMS: atom_id res chain seq x y z
N MET A 1 -28.32 -27.19 60.69
CA MET A 1 -28.00 -28.54 60.19
C MET A 1 -27.52 -28.42 58.75
N CYS A 2 -26.49 -29.09 58.23
CA CYS A 2 -25.31 -29.74 58.84
C CYS A 2 -24.12 -29.68 57.85
N ARG A 3 -22.90 -29.51 58.37
CA ARG A 3 -21.60 -29.98 57.80
C ARG A 3 -21.24 -31.30 58.53
N PRO A 4 -20.17 -32.07 58.19
CA PRO A 4 -19.00 -31.82 57.32
C PRO A 4 -18.92 -32.90 56.20
N ARG A 5 -17.81 -33.52 55.72
CA ARG A 5 -16.37 -33.55 56.08
C ARG A 5 -15.47 -33.89 54.87
N ASN A 6 -14.16 -33.89 55.12
CA ASN A 6 -13.07 -34.01 54.15
C ASN A 6 -12.70 -35.47 53.80
N GLY A 7 -11.88 -35.65 52.76
CA GLY A 7 -11.04 -36.85 52.55
C GLY A 7 -9.77 -36.52 51.75
N GLN A 8 -8.65 -36.26 52.43
CA GLN A 8 -7.32 -36.21 51.82
C GLN A 8 -6.59 -37.54 52.03
N VAL A 9 -5.83 -37.98 51.04
CA VAL A 9 -4.71 -38.93 51.22
C VAL A 9 -3.49 -38.40 50.47
N ARG A 10 -2.30 -38.55 51.07
CA ARG A 10 -0.97 -38.25 50.52
C ARG A 10 -0.15 -39.54 50.47
N CYS A 11 1.09 -39.44 49.97
CA CYS A 11 2.08 -40.52 49.76
C CYS A 11 1.88 -41.32 48.46
N LEU A 12 2.91 -41.92 47.87
CA LEU A 12 4.29 -42.12 48.37
C LEU A 12 5.36 -41.70 47.34
N LEU A 13 6.58 -41.43 47.82
CA LEU A 13 7.79 -41.20 47.03
C LEU A 13 8.42 -42.56 46.63
N VAL A 14 8.88 -42.71 45.39
CA VAL A 14 9.80 -43.78 44.98
C VAL A 14 10.93 -43.17 44.14
N ILE A 15 12.16 -43.61 44.38
CA ILE A 15 13.39 -43.14 43.73
C ILE A 15 13.89 -44.24 42.80
N CYS A 16 14.20 -43.90 41.55
CA CYS A 16 15.04 -44.72 40.68
C CYS A 16 16.23 -43.88 40.19
N LEU A 17 17.44 -44.28 40.57
CA LEU A 17 18.66 -43.80 39.89
C LEU A 17 18.79 -44.55 38.56
N GLY A 18 19.08 -43.82 37.48
CA GLY A 18 19.46 -44.37 36.18
C GLY A 18 20.50 -43.45 35.55
N LEU A 19 21.72 -43.96 35.35
CA LEU A 19 22.81 -43.18 34.75
C LEU A 19 22.59 -43.02 33.24
N ILE A 20 22.58 -41.77 32.77
CA ILE A 20 22.97 -41.43 31.39
C ILE A 20 24.04 -40.36 31.48
N THR A 21 25.24 -40.69 31.00
CA THR A 21 26.38 -39.79 30.93
C THR A 21 26.34 -38.91 29.68
N SER A 22 26.69 -37.64 29.87
CA SER A 22 27.42 -36.82 28.89
C SER A 22 26.86 -36.69 27.46
N VAL A 23 26.04 -35.66 27.22
CA VAL A 23 26.44 -34.55 26.31
C VAL A 23 25.89 -33.23 26.85
N VAL A 24 26.76 -32.36 27.36
CA VAL A 24 26.46 -30.94 27.60
C VAL A 24 27.49 -30.10 26.85
N SER A 25 27.25 -29.86 25.56
CA SER A 25 27.97 -28.84 24.77
C SER A 25 27.23 -28.53 23.46
N ALA A 26 26.26 -27.62 23.51
CA ALA A 26 25.57 -27.10 22.32
C ALA A 26 24.88 -25.72 22.51
N GLY A 27 25.03 -25.05 23.67
CA GLY A 27 24.26 -23.85 24.00
C GLY A 27 24.87 -22.52 23.54
N GLU A 28 26.16 -22.31 23.79
CA GLU A 28 26.75 -20.95 23.84
C GLU A 28 27.12 -20.35 22.47
N ASN A 29 27.21 -21.17 21.41
CA ASN A 29 27.54 -20.69 20.07
C ASN A 29 26.39 -19.96 19.35
N GLY A 30 25.14 -20.11 19.82
CA GLY A 30 23.97 -19.49 19.19
C GLY A 30 23.92 -17.96 19.36
N ASP A 31 23.85 -17.51 20.62
CA ASP A 31 23.66 -16.08 20.93
C ASP A 31 24.81 -15.21 20.43
N ASN A 32 26.05 -15.69 20.45
CA ASN A 32 27.23 -14.93 20.03
C ASN A 32 27.22 -14.64 18.50
N GLN A 33 26.67 -15.56 17.69
CA GLN A 33 26.43 -15.31 16.26
C GLN A 33 25.24 -14.36 16.02
N VAL A 34 24.20 -14.46 16.84
CA VAL A 34 23.02 -13.59 16.78
C VAL A 34 23.35 -12.14 17.20
N GLU A 35 24.21 -11.93 18.20
CA GLU A 35 24.66 -10.61 18.64
C GLU A 35 25.59 -9.95 17.59
N SER A 36 26.57 -10.69 17.08
CA SER A 36 27.52 -10.16 16.09
C SER A 36 26.87 -9.81 14.74
N THR A 37 25.85 -10.56 14.31
CA THR A 37 25.04 -10.21 13.13
C THR A 37 24.15 -8.98 13.37
N LYS A 38 23.50 -8.86 14.54
CA LYS A 38 22.76 -7.64 14.95
C LYS A 38 23.67 -6.41 14.97
N LYS A 39 24.91 -6.53 15.49
CA LYS A 39 25.90 -5.44 15.53
C LYS A 39 26.28 -4.97 14.12
N ARG A 40 26.69 -5.88 13.23
CA ARG A 40 27.03 -5.57 11.83
C ARG A 40 25.87 -4.90 11.07
N SER A 41 24.64 -5.32 11.34
CA SER A 41 23.43 -4.72 10.74
C SER A 41 23.23 -3.26 11.19
N ARG A 42 23.39 -2.97 12.49
CA ARG A 42 23.34 -1.60 13.04
C ARG A 42 24.44 -0.71 12.46
N GLU A 43 25.66 -1.23 12.36
CA GLU A 43 26.81 -0.52 11.78
C GLU A 43 26.58 -0.18 10.29
N ARG A 44 26.05 -1.12 9.50
CA ARG A 44 25.63 -0.88 8.11
C ARG A 44 24.56 0.20 8.01
N GLN A 45 23.50 0.12 8.82
CA GLN A 45 22.42 1.12 8.79
C GLN A 45 22.93 2.50 9.23
N GLN A 46 23.86 2.59 10.19
CA GLN A 46 24.45 3.86 10.58
C GLN A 46 25.27 4.48 9.44
N ARG A 47 26.10 3.69 8.74
CA ARG A 47 26.81 4.16 7.53
C ARG A 47 25.84 4.67 6.46
N VAL A 48 24.74 3.96 6.20
CA VAL A 48 23.69 4.42 5.28
C VAL A 48 23.09 5.75 5.74
N ASN A 49 22.75 5.88 7.03
CA ASN A 49 22.19 7.11 7.59
C ASN A 49 23.11 8.32 7.43
N ASP A 50 24.41 8.16 7.67
CA ASP A 50 25.37 9.26 7.58
C ASP A 50 25.65 9.68 6.14
N VAL A 51 25.79 8.74 5.19
CA VAL A 51 25.91 9.07 3.76
C VAL A 51 24.66 9.77 3.26
N VAL A 52 23.46 9.27 3.59
CA VAL A 52 22.19 9.90 3.20
C VAL A 52 22.06 11.31 3.78
N ARG A 53 22.47 11.53 5.03
CA ARG A 53 22.48 12.86 5.66
C ARG A 53 23.45 13.82 4.98
N GLN A 54 24.65 13.36 4.61
CA GLN A 54 25.64 14.16 3.88
C GLN A 54 25.17 14.49 2.45
N ALA A 55 24.65 13.50 1.71
CA ALA A 55 24.12 13.69 0.38
C ALA A 55 22.92 14.64 0.37
N PHE A 56 22.00 14.52 1.33
CA PHE A 56 20.91 15.49 1.49
C PHE A 56 21.43 16.90 1.77
N ALA A 57 22.39 17.05 2.70
CA ALA A 57 22.98 18.35 3.02
C ALA A 57 23.70 19.03 1.84
N ALA A 58 24.20 18.25 0.87
CA ALA A 58 24.81 18.78 -0.36
C ALA A 58 23.77 19.11 -1.44
N GLU A 59 22.87 18.17 -1.75
CA GLU A 59 22.05 18.21 -2.97
C GLU A 59 20.63 18.78 -2.78
N HIS A 60 20.19 19.09 -1.55
CA HIS A 60 18.79 19.48 -1.32
C HIS A 60 18.41 20.89 -1.79
N ASP A 61 19.38 21.76 -2.11
CA ASP A 61 19.14 23.11 -2.66
C ASP A 61 18.09 23.94 -1.88
N GLY A 62 18.11 23.84 -0.55
CA GLY A 62 17.16 24.51 0.35
C GLY A 62 15.77 23.88 0.44
N TRP A 63 15.46 22.88 -0.39
CA TRP A 63 14.19 22.14 -0.34
C TRP A 63 14.12 21.14 0.82
N SER A 64 12.92 20.59 1.06
CA SER A 64 12.69 19.57 2.09
C SER A 64 12.93 18.15 1.57
N ALA A 65 13.14 17.20 2.49
CA ALA A 65 13.27 15.78 2.15
C ALA A 65 12.04 15.17 1.46
N ASP A 66 10.85 15.76 1.62
CA ASP A 66 9.68 15.36 0.81
C ASP A 66 9.88 15.79 -0.66
N GLU A 67 10.30 17.03 -0.88
CA GLU A 67 10.50 17.61 -2.22
C GLU A 67 11.66 16.92 -2.98
N VAL A 68 12.74 16.55 -2.29
CA VAL A 68 13.89 15.79 -2.85
C VAL A 68 13.51 14.34 -3.24
N VAL A 69 12.39 13.80 -2.76
CA VAL A 69 11.85 12.49 -3.22
C VAL A 69 10.86 12.67 -4.39
N LEU A 70 10.20 13.82 -4.48
CA LEU A 70 9.14 14.10 -5.47
C LEU A 70 9.66 14.70 -6.79
N GLN A 71 10.73 15.52 -6.75
CA GLN A 71 11.31 16.20 -7.92
C GLN A 71 12.43 15.34 -8.56
N ASP A 72 12.35 15.08 -9.86
CA ASP A 72 13.23 14.11 -10.55
C ASP A 72 14.68 14.58 -10.74
N GLU A 73 14.94 15.89 -10.67
CA GLU A 73 16.28 16.47 -10.74
C GLU A 73 16.98 16.35 -9.39
N LEU A 74 16.32 16.80 -8.32
CA LEU A 74 16.82 16.70 -6.94
C LEU A 74 17.00 15.25 -6.51
N ASN A 75 16.03 14.37 -6.84
CA ASN A 75 16.09 12.96 -6.48
C ASN A 75 17.28 12.26 -7.15
N ARG A 76 17.53 12.57 -8.43
CA ARG A 76 18.65 12.03 -9.22
C ARG A 76 20.00 12.53 -8.74
N ALA A 77 20.12 13.81 -8.37
CA ALA A 77 21.32 14.38 -7.77
C ALA A 77 21.63 13.71 -6.41
N PHE A 78 20.65 13.67 -5.50
CA PHE A 78 20.75 13.00 -4.20
C PHE A 78 21.12 11.51 -4.32
N LEU A 79 20.47 10.77 -5.23
CA LEU A 79 20.73 9.35 -5.43
C LEU A 79 22.13 9.09 -6.01
N LYS A 80 22.58 9.89 -7.00
CA LYS A 80 23.94 9.84 -7.52
C LYS A 80 24.95 10.06 -6.38
N ARG A 81 24.76 11.13 -5.60
CA ARG A 81 25.64 11.51 -4.49
C ARG A 81 25.72 10.45 -3.38
N CYS A 82 24.65 9.67 -3.19
CA CYS A 82 24.66 8.49 -2.33
C CYS A 82 25.46 7.33 -2.94
N HIS A 83 25.24 6.99 -4.21
CA HIS A 83 25.91 5.86 -4.87
C HIS A 83 27.43 6.05 -4.99
N GLU A 84 27.92 7.29 -5.06
CA GLU A 84 29.35 7.62 -4.97
C GLU A 84 30.04 7.06 -3.70
N GLN A 85 29.29 6.79 -2.62
CA GLN A 85 29.81 6.17 -1.38
C GLN A 85 29.17 4.80 -1.05
N LEU A 86 28.08 4.43 -1.72
CA LEU A 86 27.26 3.25 -1.44
C LEU A 86 26.70 2.62 -2.74
N PRO A 87 27.54 2.10 -3.65
CA PRO A 87 27.10 1.60 -4.95
C PRO A 87 26.15 0.39 -4.84
N ASP A 88 26.27 -0.42 -3.80
CA ASP A 88 25.47 -1.64 -3.58
C ASP A 88 24.13 -1.41 -2.85
N VAL A 89 23.71 -0.15 -2.64
CA VAL A 89 22.51 0.19 -1.85
C VAL A 89 21.43 0.73 -2.78
N LYS A 90 20.26 0.08 -2.80
CA LYS A 90 19.19 0.38 -3.76
C LYS A 90 18.65 1.82 -3.59
N PRO A 91 18.20 2.48 -4.68
CA PRO A 91 17.54 3.80 -4.61
C PRO A 91 16.39 3.89 -3.60
N PHE A 92 15.63 2.81 -3.44
CA PHE A 92 14.59 2.67 -2.42
C PHE A 92 15.14 2.84 -0.99
N ASP A 93 16.19 2.10 -0.63
CA ASP A 93 16.75 2.11 0.73
C ASP A 93 17.32 3.50 1.10
N LEU A 94 17.93 4.18 0.12
CA LEU A 94 18.45 5.54 0.27
C LEU A 94 17.32 6.57 0.48
N SER A 95 16.31 6.56 -0.39
CA SER A 95 15.16 7.47 -0.31
C SER A 95 14.30 7.21 0.93
N TRP A 96 14.11 5.95 1.31
CA TRP A 96 13.42 5.54 2.53
C TRP A 96 14.19 5.95 3.79
N SER A 97 15.52 5.79 3.80
CA SER A 97 16.38 6.29 4.89
C SER A 97 16.28 7.81 5.02
N LEU A 98 16.23 8.55 3.92
CA LEU A 98 16.04 10.02 3.91
C LEU A 98 14.71 10.42 4.58
N LEU A 99 13.59 9.80 4.19
CA LEU A 99 12.29 10.07 4.81
C LEU A 99 12.25 9.66 6.30
N ASN A 100 12.95 8.61 6.69
CA ASN A 100 13.02 8.17 8.10
C ASN A 100 13.89 9.12 8.94
N LEU A 101 15.04 9.58 8.44
CA LEU A 101 15.85 10.61 9.11
C LEU A 101 15.08 11.92 9.25
N ARG A 102 14.30 12.31 8.23
CA ARG A 102 13.37 13.45 8.30
C ARG A 102 12.31 13.26 9.39
N LYS A 103 11.66 12.09 9.46
CA LYS A 103 10.66 11.75 10.49
C LYS A 103 11.25 11.73 11.91
N ALA A 104 12.51 11.34 12.05
CA ALA A 104 13.25 11.31 13.32
C ALA A 104 13.92 12.65 13.68
N GLY A 105 13.79 13.70 12.87
CA GLY A 105 14.42 15.01 13.10
C GLY A 105 15.95 15.03 12.92
N LYS A 106 16.56 14.02 12.30
CA LYS A 106 18.02 13.79 12.28
C LYS A 106 18.79 14.40 11.11
N LEU A 107 18.14 15.17 10.24
CA LEU A 107 18.78 15.75 9.05
C LEU A 107 19.60 17.02 9.36
N ASN A 108 19.23 17.77 10.41
CA ASN A 108 19.98 18.91 10.98
C ASN A 108 20.44 19.99 9.98
N VAL A 109 19.74 20.18 8.86
CA VAL A 109 19.96 21.27 7.90
C VAL A 109 18.70 22.13 7.72
N PRO A 110 18.83 23.46 7.54
CA PRO A 110 17.68 24.34 7.37
C PRO A 110 17.01 24.14 6.00
N THR A 111 15.68 24.18 5.95
CA THR A 111 14.93 24.12 4.68
C THR A 111 14.26 25.47 4.44
N THR A 112 14.75 26.16 3.41
CA THR A 112 14.41 27.56 3.09
C THR A 112 13.39 27.68 1.96
N ARG A 113 13.34 26.71 1.04
CA ARG A 113 12.41 26.71 -0.09
C ARG A 113 11.12 25.98 0.23
N ARG A 114 9.99 26.57 -0.20
CA ARG A 114 8.65 26.00 -0.14
C ARG A 114 7.90 26.39 -1.40
N ARG A 115 7.12 25.46 -1.95
CA ARG A 115 6.14 25.70 -3.01
C ARG A 115 4.77 25.28 -2.47
N ASN A 116 3.82 26.21 -2.47
CA ASN A 116 2.42 25.90 -2.16
C ASN A 116 1.70 25.74 -3.49
N ASP A 117 1.24 24.52 -3.78
CA ASP A 117 0.46 24.21 -4.98
C ASP A 117 -0.99 24.02 -4.57
N GLN A 118 -1.93 24.62 -5.30
CA GLN A 118 -3.33 24.23 -5.23
C GLN A 118 -3.50 22.91 -6.00
N HIS A 119 -4.18 21.95 -5.37
CA HIS A 119 -4.28 20.57 -5.85
C HIS A 119 -5.69 20.18 -6.30
N ASP A 120 -6.71 20.95 -5.92
CA ASP A 120 -8.11 20.50 -5.88
C ASP A 120 -8.64 20.03 -7.24
N GLU A 121 -8.23 20.69 -8.34
CA GLU A 121 -8.57 20.36 -9.73
C GLU A 121 -8.17 18.93 -10.14
N TYR A 122 -7.10 18.38 -9.55
CA TYR A 122 -6.50 17.09 -9.92
C TYR A 122 -6.27 16.17 -8.70
N LEU A 123 -6.83 16.54 -7.55
CA LEU A 123 -6.70 15.80 -6.29
C LEU A 123 -7.27 14.39 -6.41
N HIS A 124 -8.35 14.22 -7.18
CA HIS A 124 -8.98 12.93 -7.47
C HIS A 124 -8.06 11.99 -8.28
N ALA A 125 -7.35 12.50 -9.30
CA ALA A 125 -6.38 11.71 -10.07
C ALA A 125 -5.23 11.20 -9.19
N ALA A 126 -4.69 12.08 -8.33
CA ALA A 126 -3.66 11.71 -7.36
C ALA A 126 -4.19 10.74 -6.28
N GLU A 127 -5.45 10.83 -5.88
CA GLU A 127 -6.07 9.92 -4.90
C GLU A 127 -6.32 8.52 -5.48
N ILE A 128 -6.84 8.43 -6.71
CA ILE A 128 -7.03 7.16 -7.42
C ILE A 128 -5.68 6.48 -7.64
N ALA A 129 -4.69 7.18 -8.22
CA ALA A 129 -3.37 6.63 -8.49
C ALA A 129 -2.63 6.20 -7.20
N ALA A 130 -2.78 6.97 -6.11
CA ALA A 130 -2.23 6.59 -4.81
C ALA A 130 -2.89 5.33 -4.25
N ARG A 131 -4.22 5.23 -4.30
CA ARG A 131 -4.97 4.03 -3.86
C ARG A 131 -4.55 2.80 -4.68
N PHE A 132 -4.62 2.88 -6.01
CA PHE A 132 -4.22 1.80 -6.91
C PHE A 132 -2.78 1.32 -6.66
N ALA A 133 -1.81 2.22 -6.55
CA ALA A 133 -0.42 1.85 -6.27
C ALA A 133 -0.23 1.25 -4.86
N GLN A 134 -0.87 1.82 -3.83
CA GLN A 134 -0.80 1.29 -2.47
C GLN A 134 -1.42 -0.11 -2.36
N ASP A 135 -2.54 -0.34 -3.03
CA ASP A 135 -3.21 -1.64 -3.05
C ASP A 135 -2.47 -2.67 -3.92
N LYS A 136 -1.88 -2.27 -5.05
CA LYS A 136 -1.14 -3.15 -5.98
C LYS A 136 0.19 -3.63 -5.40
N PHE A 137 0.83 -2.82 -4.57
CA PHE A 137 2.11 -3.15 -3.93
C PHE A 137 1.98 -3.42 -2.42
N SER A 138 0.76 -3.52 -1.88
CA SER A 138 0.45 -3.76 -0.46
C SER A 138 1.24 -2.86 0.52
N THR A 139 1.29 -1.55 0.24
CA THR A 139 2.29 -0.65 0.83
C THR A 139 1.76 0.77 1.10
N THR A 140 2.62 1.64 1.62
CA THR A 140 2.32 3.05 1.87
C THR A 140 2.80 3.95 0.73
N ILE A 141 2.10 5.06 0.47
CA ILE A 141 2.50 6.02 -0.56
C ILE A 141 3.93 6.59 -0.36
N ASP A 142 4.42 6.65 0.88
CA ASP A 142 5.83 6.98 1.17
C ASP A 142 6.81 5.97 0.55
N ARG A 143 6.47 4.68 0.53
CA ARG A 143 7.29 3.63 -0.07
C ARG A 143 7.17 3.62 -1.59
N VAL A 144 5.96 3.80 -2.12
CA VAL A 144 5.71 3.96 -3.57
C VAL A 144 6.60 5.07 -4.14
N MET A 145 6.68 6.23 -3.46
CA MET A 145 7.48 7.37 -3.94
C MET A 145 8.99 7.19 -3.77
N CYS A 146 9.45 6.26 -2.92
CA CYS A 146 10.87 5.94 -2.76
C CYS A 146 11.37 4.91 -3.77
N ASP A 147 10.49 4.09 -4.33
CA ASP A 147 10.82 3.04 -5.29
C ASP A 147 10.57 3.54 -6.72
N PRO A 148 11.58 3.65 -7.60
CA PRO A 148 11.41 4.17 -8.95
C PRO A 148 10.38 3.40 -9.80
N GLU A 149 10.25 2.08 -9.62
CA GLU A 149 9.33 1.24 -10.40
C GLU A 149 7.89 1.43 -9.91
N GLN A 150 7.69 1.47 -8.58
CA GLN A 150 6.37 1.73 -7.99
C GLN A 150 5.90 3.17 -8.27
N ARG A 151 6.83 4.14 -8.24
CA ARG A 151 6.57 5.55 -8.59
C ARG A 151 6.18 5.69 -10.06
N ALA A 152 6.86 4.99 -10.97
CA ALA A 152 6.48 4.98 -12.39
C ALA A 152 5.05 4.45 -12.60
N VAL A 153 4.63 3.42 -11.87
CA VAL A 153 3.24 2.91 -11.91
C VAL A 153 2.24 3.91 -11.31
N PHE A 154 2.60 4.67 -10.28
CA PHE A 154 1.78 5.80 -9.81
C PHE A 154 1.65 6.87 -10.90
N ASP A 155 2.77 7.30 -11.50
CA ASP A 155 2.82 8.36 -12.51
C ASP A 155 2.00 7.98 -13.76
N GLU A 156 2.16 6.75 -14.26
CA GLU A 156 1.39 6.20 -15.39
C GLU A 156 -0.12 6.17 -15.08
N THR A 157 -0.50 5.76 -13.86
CA THR A 157 -1.91 5.70 -13.44
C THR A 157 -2.50 7.09 -13.29
N ALA A 158 -1.75 8.05 -12.75
CA ALA A 158 -2.20 9.42 -12.55
C ALA A 158 -2.35 10.17 -13.89
N HIS A 159 -1.39 10.01 -14.80
CA HIS A 159 -1.39 10.64 -16.12
C HIS A 159 -2.53 10.12 -17.03
N LYS A 160 -2.95 8.85 -16.89
CA LYS A 160 -4.15 8.32 -17.56
C LYS A 160 -5.46 9.00 -17.14
N ILE A 161 -5.48 9.64 -15.97
CA ILE A 161 -6.67 10.28 -15.38
C ILE A 161 -6.61 11.81 -15.56
N ALA A 162 -5.40 12.40 -15.51
CA ALA A 162 -5.15 13.82 -15.68
C ALA A 162 -3.90 14.05 -16.56
N PRO A 163 -4.00 13.92 -17.89
CA PRO A 163 -2.83 13.94 -18.78
C PRO A 163 -2.13 15.29 -18.84
N ASP A 164 -2.89 16.39 -18.75
CA ASP A 164 -2.37 17.77 -18.81
C ASP A 164 -1.69 18.22 -17.50
N VAL A 165 -1.59 17.35 -16.49
CA VAL A 165 -1.02 17.68 -15.18
C VAL A 165 0.35 17.02 -15.03
N ASP A 166 1.34 17.86 -14.72
CA ASP A 166 2.71 17.44 -14.39
C ASP A 166 2.76 16.35 -13.29
N ALA A 167 3.63 15.35 -13.51
CA ALA A 167 3.83 14.24 -12.58
C ALA A 167 4.27 14.71 -11.19
N TYR A 168 5.16 15.71 -11.09
CA TYR A 168 5.56 16.24 -9.78
C TYR A 168 4.36 16.82 -9.01
N ARG A 169 3.49 17.61 -9.66
CA ARG A 169 2.23 18.11 -9.09
C ARG A 169 1.34 16.97 -8.58
N LEU A 170 1.18 15.89 -9.36
CA LEU A 170 0.36 14.72 -8.99
C LEU A 170 0.96 13.95 -7.79
N ARG A 171 2.26 13.63 -7.82
CA ARG A 171 2.96 12.97 -6.70
C ARG A 171 2.86 13.80 -5.41
N LYS A 172 2.97 15.13 -5.53
CA LYS A 172 2.86 16.06 -4.40
C LYS A 172 1.45 16.13 -3.82
N ALA A 173 0.42 16.10 -4.67
CA ALA A 173 -0.96 15.97 -4.22
C ALA A 173 -1.18 14.68 -3.41
N ALA A 174 -0.63 13.54 -3.84
CA ALA A 174 -0.65 12.30 -3.06
C ALA A 174 0.08 12.43 -1.70
N PHE A 175 1.21 13.15 -1.66
CA PHE A 175 1.91 13.48 -0.42
C PHE A 175 1.15 14.46 0.51
N SER A 176 0.18 15.22 -0.02
CA SER A 176 -0.76 16.04 0.75
C SER A 176 -1.94 15.21 1.30
N LEU A 177 -2.54 14.33 0.49
CA LEU A 177 -3.59 13.39 0.89
C LEU A 177 -3.15 12.45 2.03
N ARG A 178 -1.88 12.07 2.02
CA ARG A 178 -1.21 11.39 3.15
C ARG A 178 -1.21 12.25 4.42
N LYS A 179 -0.83 13.53 4.32
CA LYS A 179 -0.73 14.46 5.47
C LYS A 179 -2.10 14.76 6.08
N THR A 180 -3.15 14.88 5.25
CA THR A 180 -4.56 15.01 5.68
C THR A 180 -5.22 13.68 6.08
N ARG A 181 -4.46 12.56 6.07
CA ARG A 181 -4.90 11.20 6.41
C ARG A 181 -6.03 10.63 5.53
N ARG A 182 -6.28 11.19 4.33
CA ARG A 182 -7.21 10.63 3.33
C ARG A 182 -6.74 9.28 2.76
N LEU A 183 -5.43 9.03 2.74
CA LEU A 183 -4.82 7.74 2.35
C LEU A 183 -4.64 6.76 3.52
N GLN A 184 -5.57 6.73 4.49
CA GLN A 184 -5.54 5.72 5.54
C GLN A 184 -5.79 4.30 4.97
N PRO A 185 -4.99 3.28 5.37
CA PRO A 185 -5.21 1.90 4.95
C PRO A 185 -6.54 1.37 5.46
N GLU A 186 -7.35 0.85 4.55
CA GLU A 186 -8.66 0.23 4.77
C GLU A 186 -8.53 -0.93 5.77
N LEU A 187 -9.49 -1.09 6.70
CA LEU A 187 -9.29 -1.96 7.86
C LEU A 187 -9.23 -3.44 7.48
N VAL A 188 -10.10 -3.87 6.56
CA VAL A 188 -10.14 -5.26 6.07
C VAL A 188 -8.82 -5.68 5.41
N VAL A 189 -8.17 -4.78 4.65
CA VAL A 189 -6.87 -5.05 3.99
C VAL A 189 -5.75 -5.36 4.98
N ARG A 190 -5.89 -4.98 6.26
CA ARG A 190 -4.90 -5.28 7.32
C ARG A 190 -5.06 -6.66 7.96
N VAL A 191 -6.20 -7.31 7.73
CA VAL A 191 -6.62 -8.56 8.40
C VAL A 191 -6.68 -9.74 7.43
N ALA A 192 -6.68 -9.44 6.13
CA ALA A 192 -6.98 -10.38 5.07
C ALA A 192 -5.82 -10.54 4.07
N ASP A 193 -5.11 -11.66 4.13
CA ASP A 193 -4.48 -12.21 2.92
C ASP A 193 -5.51 -13.07 2.18
N TRP A 194 -5.96 -12.57 1.04
CA TRP A 194 -6.94 -13.23 0.15
C TRP A 194 -6.36 -13.49 -1.25
N GLY A 195 -5.03 -13.41 -1.42
CA GLY A 195 -4.40 -13.49 -2.73
C GLY A 195 -4.90 -12.39 -3.70
N LYS A 196 -5.17 -11.17 -3.19
CA LYS A 196 -5.82 -10.10 -3.97
C LYS A 196 -4.98 -9.73 -5.20
N ARG A 197 -5.47 -10.07 -6.39
CA ARG A 197 -4.93 -9.63 -7.67
C ARG A 197 -5.71 -8.42 -8.18
N ILE A 198 -4.97 -7.37 -8.56
CA ILE A 198 -5.54 -6.10 -9.01
C ILE A 198 -5.30 -5.92 -10.49
N LEU A 199 -6.38 -5.68 -11.24
CA LEU A 199 -6.36 -5.37 -12.66
C LEU A 199 -7.09 -4.02 -12.86
N SER A 200 -6.74 -3.29 -13.91
CA SER A 200 -7.43 -2.04 -14.27
C SER A 200 -7.47 -1.91 -15.79
N PHE A 201 -8.66 -1.60 -16.33
CA PHE A 201 -8.93 -1.56 -17.77
C PHE A 201 -9.91 -0.44 -18.13
N PRO A 202 -9.84 0.16 -19.34
CA PRO A 202 -10.91 1.00 -19.87
C PRO A 202 -12.23 0.22 -19.97
N ALA A 203 -13.34 0.84 -19.59
CA ALA A 203 -14.66 0.22 -19.65
C ALA A 203 -15.05 -0.20 -21.09
N ALA A 204 -14.70 0.64 -22.07
CA ALA A 204 -14.89 0.37 -23.49
C ALA A 204 -14.04 -0.81 -24.02
N GLU A 205 -12.93 -1.16 -23.36
CA GLU A 205 -12.12 -2.34 -23.69
C GLU A 205 -12.77 -3.62 -23.14
N LEU A 206 -13.23 -3.59 -21.88
CA LEU A 206 -13.91 -4.72 -21.26
C LEU A 206 -15.23 -5.06 -21.95
N ALA A 207 -15.99 -4.07 -22.42
CA ALA A 207 -17.21 -4.30 -23.20
C ALA A 207 -16.92 -5.04 -24.52
N LYS A 208 -15.78 -4.75 -25.16
CA LYS A 208 -15.33 -5.41 -26.40
C LYS A 208 -14.58 -6.74 -26.16
N SER A 209 -14.17 -7.03 -24.92
CA SER A 209 -13.42 -8.24 -24.58
C SER A 209 -13.69 -8.71 -23.14
N PRO A 210 -14.92 -9.19 -22.82
CA PRO A 210 -15.28 -9.64 -21.48
C PRO A 210 -14.39 -10.76 -20.91
N VAL A 211 -13.71 -11.52 -21.77
CA VAL A 211 -12.73 -12.55 -21.39
C VAL A 211 -11.58 -12.02 -20.52
N LYS A 212 -11.25 -10.72 -20.62
CA LYS A 212 -10.23 -10.06 -19.77
C LYS A 212 -10.66 -9.93 -18.32
N ILE A 213 -11.96 -9.99 -18.04
CA ILE A 213 -12.52 -9.99 -16.68
C ILE A 213 -12.40 -11.43 -16.12
N PRO A 214 -11.82 -11.64 -14.92
CA PRO A 214 -11.73 -12.96 -14.30
C PRO A 214 -13.10 -13.55 -13.89
N GLU A 215 -13.23 -14.87 -13.94
CA GLU A 215 -14.36 -15.63 -13.36
C GLU A 215 -14.09 -15.97 -11.88
N GLN A 216 -13.56 -14.99 -11.15
CA GLN A 216 -13.20 -15.10 -9.73
C GLN A 216 -14.20 -14.28 -8.87
N PRO A 217 -14.37 -14.60 -7.57
CA PRO A 217 -15.02 -13.71 -6.62
C PRO A 217 -14.21 -12.42 -6.47
N GLY A 218 -14.86 -11.29 -6.23
CA GLY A 218 -14.18 -10.00 -6.24
C GLY A 218 -15.01 -8.79 -5.85
N VAL A 219 -14.33 -7.64 -5.83
CA VAL A 219 -14.94 -6.30 -5.82
C VAL A 219 -14.48 -5.55 -7.07
N TYR A 220 -15.38 -4.79 -7.68
CA TYR A 220 -15.12 -3.94 -8.85
C TYR A 220 -15.42 -2.48 -8.54
N LEU A 221 -14.62 -1.57 -9.11
CA LEU A 221 -14.73 -0.14 -8.93
C LEU A 221 -14.72 0.56 -10.29
N PHE A 222 -15.78 1.30 -10.60
CA PHE A 222 -15.85 2.22 -11.73
C PHE A 222 -15.34 3.59 -11.27
N HIS A 223 -14.47 4.23 -12.05
CA HIS A 223 -14.01 5.61 -11.83
C HIS A 223 -13.75 6.34 -13.16
N ASP A 224 -13.70 7.67 -13.12
CA ASP A 224 -13.27 8.54 -14.22
C ASP A 224 -12.45 9.72 -13.66
N ALA A 225 -12.17 10.74 -14.48
CA ALA A 225 -11.42 11.95 -14.08
C ALA A 225 -12.06 12.73 -12.91
N SER A 226 -13.36 12.57 -12.66
CA SER A 226 -14.08 13.21 -11.55
C SER A 226 -14.00 12.43 -10.22
N GLY A 227 -13.38 11.25 -10.21
CA GLY A 227 -13.28 10.38 -9.04
C GLY A 227 -14.02 9.05 -9.20
N TYR A 228 -14.28 8.39 -8.07
CA TYR A 228 -14.98 7.11 -8.05
C TYR A 228 -16.48 7.27 -8.35
N LEU A 229 -16.98 6.43 -9.25
CA LEU A 229 -18.37 6.41 -9.70
C LEU A 229 -19.18 5.38 -8.91
N TYR A 230 -18.80 4.11 -8.97
CA TYR A 230 -19.55 3.02 -8.33
C TYR A 230 -18.62 1.89 -7.87
N ILE A 231 -18.88 1.29 -6.72
CA ILE A 231 -18.17 0.14 -6.15
C ILE A 231 -19.17 -0.98 -5.86
N GLY A 232 -18.82 -2.24 -6.15
CA GLY A 232 -19.69 -3.38 -5.84
C GLY A 232 -18.98 -4.74 -5.71
N GLU A 233 -19.56 -5.66 -4.92
CA GLU A 233 -19.11 -7.05 -4.82
C GLU A 233 -19.73 -7.99 -5.88
N SER A 234 -19.05 -9.11 -6.13
CA SER A 234 -19.60 -10.26 -6.86
C SER A 234 -18.94 -11.58 -6.47
N SER A 235 -19.68 -12.68 -6.57
CA SER A 235 -19.13 -14.05 -6.60
C SER A 235 -18.50 -14.43 -7.95
N ASN A 236 -18.81 -13.69 -9.02
CA ASN A 236 -18.20 -13.81 -10.34
C ASN A 236 -18.03 -12.40 -10.94
N LEU A 237 -16.79 -11.91 -11.04
CA LEU A 237 -16.50 -10.58 -11.60
C LEU A 237 -16.94 -10.47 -13.07
N ARG A 238 -16.63 -11.47 -13.91
CA ARG A 238 -16.98 -11.46 -15.35
C ARG A 238 -18.47 -11.27 -15.58
N GLU A 239 -19.31 -12.11 -14.97
CA GLU A 239 -20.77 -12.01 -15.11
C GLU A 239 -21.28 -10.61 -14.70
N ARG A 240 -20.88 -10.15 -13.51
CA ARG A 240 -21.41 -8.93 -12.91
C ARG A 240 -20.94 -7.66 -13.60
N VAL A 241 -19.67 -7.59 -14.00
CA VAL A 241 -19.10 -6.42 -14.69
C VAL A 241 -19.57 -6.38 -16.14
N SER A 242 -19.66 -7.53 -16.84
CA SER A 242 -20.23 -7.56 -18.20
C SER A 242 -21.67 -7.05 -18.20
N LYS A 243 -22.49 -7.50 -17.25
CA LYS A 243 -23.86 -6.98 -17.06
C LYS A 243 -23.89 -5.46 -16.84
N HIS A 244 -22.91 -4.90 -16.13
CA HIS A 244 -22.84 -3.45 -15.94
C HIS A 244 -22.43 -2.66 -17.19
N LEU A 245 -21.62 -3.24 -18.07
CA LEU A 245 -21.14 -2.61 -19.30
C LEU A 245 -22.15 -2.71 -20.47
N ASP A 246 -23.03 -3.72 -20.42
CA ASP A 246 -24.11 -3.96 -21.38
C ASP A 246 -25.45 -3.35 -20.89
N HIS A 247 -26.12 -4.00 -19.93
CA HIS A 247 -27.41 -3.55 -19.39
C HIS A 247 -27.42 -3.55 -17.84
N SER A 248 -26.84 -2.50 -17.26
CA SER A 248 -26.70 -2.35 -15.80
C SER A 248 -28.04 -2.33 -15.05
N ASP A 249 -28.23 -3.25 -14.11
CA ASP A 249 -29.40 -3.27 -13.21
C ASP A 249 -29.35 -2.18 -12.11
N ARG A 250 -28.21 -1.51 -11.93
CA ARG A 250 -28.07 -0.32 -11.07
C ARG A 250 -28.41 0.92 -11.87
N LYS A 251 -29.62 1.46 -11.68
CA LYS A 251 -30.17 2.61 -12.43
C LYS A 251 -29.24 3.84 -12.47
N SER A 252 -28.57 4.16 -11.36
CA SER A 252 -27.63 5.30 -11.28
C SER A 252 -26.42 5.11 -12.20
N LEU A 253 -25.76 3.95 -12.13
CA LEU A 253 -24.64 3.60 -13.00
C LEU A 253 -25.08 3.43 -14.47
N ALA A 254 -26.24 2.80 -14.71
CA ALA A 254 -26.78 2.62 -16.06
C ALA A 254 -27.00 3.97 -16.76
N HIS A 255 -27.67 4.90 -16.08
CA HIS A 255 -27.90 6.25 -16.60
C HIS A 255 -26.59 7.02 -16.82
N TYR A 256 -25.57 6.82 -15.97
CA TYR A 256 -24.25 7.43 -16.18
C TYR A 256 -23.57 6.89 -17.43
N LEU A 257 -23.42 5.56 -17.56
CA LEU A 257 -22.74 4.93 -18.69
C LEU A 257 -23.49 5.15 -20.02
N TRP A 258 -24.83 5.25 -20.01
CA TRP A 258 -25.59 5.59 -21.21
C TRP A 258 -25.53 7.08 -21.59
N SER A 259 -25.41 8.01 -20.62
CA SER A 259 -25.37 9.46 -20.88
C SER A 259 -23.96 10.02 -21.10
N LYS A 260 -22.92 9.30 -20.69
CA LYS A 260 -21.49 9.65 -20.87
C LYS A 260 -20.73 8.71 -21.80
N GLY A 261 -21.29 7.54 -22.11
CA GLY A 261 -20.56 6.47 -22.79
C GLY A 261 -19.63 5.71 -21.83
N LEU A 262 -18.79 4.86 -22.41
CA LEU A 262 -17.75 4.10 -21.70
C LEU A 262 -16.35 4.74 -21.83
N ASP A 263 -16.23 5.82 -22.60
CA ASP A 263 -14.97 6.52 -22.85
C ASP A 263 -14.58 7.38 -21.65
N GLY A 264 -13.30 7.36 -21.26
CA GLY A 264 -12.82 7.98 -20.02
C GLY A 264 -13.18 7.23 -18.73
N VAL A 265 -14.07 6.22 -18.79
CA VAL A 265 -14.41 5.37 -17.64
C VAL A 265 -13.43 4.20 -17.55
N THR A 266 -12.89 3.96 -16.35
CA THR A 266 -12.00 2.84 -16.03
C THR A 266 -12.65 1.92 -14.99
N VAL A 267 -12.36 0.62 -15.10
CA VAL A 267 -12.81 -0.42 -14.17
C VAL A 267 -11.60 -1.05 -13.49
N GLU A 268 -11.44 -0.78 -12.20
CA GLU A 268 -10.50 -1.46 -11.30
C GLU A 268 -11.17 -2.74 -10.77
N LEU A 269 -10.45 -3.86 -10.79
CA LEU A 269 -10.92 -5.19 -10.42
C LEU A 269 -10.04 -5.77 -9.32
N HIS A 270 -10.60 -5.93 -8.13
CA HIS A 270 -10.03 -6.70 -7.03
C HIS A 270 -10.54 -8.14 -7.13
N ALA A 271 -9.79 -8.99 -7.84
CA ALA A 271 -10.05 -10.43 -7.90
C ALA A 271 -9.37 -11.14 -6.71
N PHE A 272 -10.05 -12.09 -6.09
CA PHE A 272 -9.52 -12.90 -5.00
C PHE A 272 -9.37 -14.36 -5.43
N GLU A 273 -8.47 -15.09 -4.79
CA GLU A 273 -8.33 -16.51 -5.11
C GLU A 273 -9.56 -17.32 -4.64
N PRO A 274 -10.01 -18.35 -5.40
CA PRO A 274 -11.32 -19.00 -5.17
C PRO A 274 -11.45 -19.76 -3.85
N ASP A 275 -10.32 -20.10 -3.22
CA ASP A 275 -10.19 -20.77 -1.93
C ASP A 275 -10.08 -19.80 -0.74
N SER A 276 -9.84 -18.51 -1.01
CA SER A 276 -9.77 -17.46 0.02
C SER A 276 -11.11 -17.25 0.74
N GLN A 277 -11.06 -16.63 1.92
CA GLN A 277 -12.27 -16.24 2.67
C GLN A 277 -13.17 -15.27 1.89
N ALA A 278 -12.65 -14.57 0.86
CA ALA A 278 -13.46 -13.73 -0.02
C ALA A 278 -14.41 -14.52 -0.95
N ARG A 279 -14.40 -15.86 -0.91
CA ARG A 279 -15.53 -16.68 -1.38
C ARG A 279 -16.81 -16.39 -0.57
N ASP A 280 -16.69 -16.08 0.71
CA ASP A 280 -17.83 -15.67 1.54
C ASP A 280 -18.35 -14.28 1.15
N LYS A 281 -19.68 -14.15 1.09
CA LYS A 281 -20.35 -12.91 0.68
C LYS A 281 -20.24 -11.80 1.73
N THR A 282 -20.21 -12.16 3.01
CA THR A 282 -20.03 -11.23 4.14
C THR A 282 -18.63 -10.63 4.12
N ALA A 283 -17.60 -11.44 3.84
CA ALA A 283 -16.22 -10.98 3.70
C ALA A 283 -16.07 -9.95 2.58
N ARG A 284 -16.60 -10.22 1.38
CA ARG A 284 -16.60 -9.25 0.28
C ARG A 284 -17.40 -8.00 0.59
N ARG A 285 -18.58 -8.12 1.22
CA ARG A 285 -19.42 -6.98 1.61
C ARG A 285 -18.78 -6.09 2.67
N ALA A 286 -18.03 -6.66 3.60
CA ALA A 286 -17.22 -5.89 4.53
C ALA A 286 -16.15 -5.07 3.79
N TYR A 287 -15.49 -5.65 2.80
CA TYR A 287 -14.50 -4.93 1.99
C TYR A 287 -15.13 -3.88 1.06
N GLU A 288 -16.22 -4.21 0.37
CA GLU A 288 -17.07 -3.29 -0.41
C GLU A 288 -17.50 -2.08 0.43
N SER A 289 -17.92 -2.31 1.68
CA SER A 289 -18.34 -1.24 2.62
C SER A 289 -17.16 -0.37 3.08
N GLU A 290 -15.99 -0.97 3.39
CA GLU A 290 -14.76 -0.22 3.68
C GLU A 290 -14.33 0.65 2.50
N LEU A 291 -14.39 0.11 1.27
CA LEU A 291 -14.05 0.79 0.03
C LEU A 291 -15.01 1.96 -0.28
N ILE A 292 -16.32 1.75 -0.12
CA ILE A 292 -17.32 2.82 -0.27
C ILE A 292 -17.05 3.94 0.74
N ARG A 293 -16.72 3.59 2.00
CA ARG A 293 -16.40 4.59 3.03
C ARG A 293 -15.06 5.30 2.80
N SER A 294 -14.05 4.63 2.23
CA SER A 294 -12.71 5.21 2.01
C SER A 294 -12.58 6.00 0.70
N ARG A 295 -13.39 5.70 -0.32
CA ARG A 295 -13.30 6.25 -1.68
C ARG A 295 -14.51 7.10 -2.10
N THR A 296 -15.57 7.13 -1.29
CA THR A 296 -16.79 7.96 -1.45
C THR A 296 -17.35 7.99 -2.90
N PRO A 297 -17.69 6.82 -3.49
CA PRO A 297 -18.17 6.73 -4.87
C PRO A 297 -19.53 7.42 -5.09
N ARG A 298 -19.63 8.19 -6.17
CA ARG A 298 -20.74 9.13 -6.46
C ARG A 298 -22.12 8.50 -6.70
N LEU A 299 -22.17 7.23 -7.10
CA LEU A 299 -23.38 6.54 -7.59
C LEU A 299 -23.80 5.33 -6.74
N ASN A 300 -23.04 5.01 -5.68
CA ASN A 300 -23.52 4.15 -4.61
C ASN A 300 -24.54 4.93 -3.78
N LEU A 301 -25.68 4.29 -3.49
CA LEU A 301 -26.52 4.74 -2.38
C LEU A 301 -25.77 4.40 -1.09
N ALA A 302 -25.64 5.39 -0.20
CA ALA A 302 -25.24 5.10 1.17
C ALA A 302 -26.31 4.22 1.84
N PRO A 303 -25.91 3.20 2.64
CA PRO A 303 -26.84 2.38 3.40
C PRO A 303 -27.46 3.14 4.59
#